data_AF-A0A317G1L5-F1
#
_entry.id   AF-A0A317G1L5-F1
#
_cell.length_a   1.000
_cell.length_b   1.000
_cell.length_c   1.000
_cell.angle_alpha   90.00
_cell.angle_beta   90.00
_cell.angle_gamma   90.00
#
_symmetry.space_group_name_H-M   'P 1'
#
loop_
_entity.id
_entity.type
_entity.pdbx_description
1 polymer ?
#
loop_
_entity_poly.entity_id
_entity_poly.type
_entity_poly.pdbx_seq_one_letter_code
_entity_poly.pdbx_strand_id
1 'polypeptide(L)' 'MNIKGYSSKEMSRIALGTHLGDANDEVSASYRNAIKYAVQNGIYTIDGAINYRGMRSENMVSLLNLWEKNRRM' A
#
# COMPACT_ATOMS: atom_id res chain seq x y z
N MET A 1 7.09 18.50 3.55
CA MET A 1 8.45 18.68 2.99
C MET A 1 8.81 17.42 2.19
N ASN A 2 8.79 17.52 0.87
CA ASN A 2 8.83 16.41 -0.10
C ASN A 2 10.25 15.98 -0.42
N ILE A 3 10.47 14.67 -0.64
CA ILE A 3 11.78 14.13 -1.04
C ILE A 3 11.95 14.39 -2.54
N LYS A 4 12.89 15.27 -2.92
CA LYS A 4 13.19 15.57 -4.33
C LYS A 4 14.14 14.52 -4.93
N GLY A 5 13.93 14.14 -6.20
CA GLY A 5 14.89 13.41 -7.02
C GLY A 5 14.69 11.88 -7.17
N TYR A 6 13.73 11.27 -6.48
CA TYR A 6 13.49 9.81 -6.53
C TYR A 6 12.24 9.39 -7.33
N SER A 7 11.27 10.28 -7.46
CA SER A 7 9.98 10.03 -8.12
C SER A 7 9.49 11.31 -8.78
N SER A 8 8.83 11.19 -9.94
CA SER A 8 8.12 12.31 -10.58
C SER A 8 6.84 12.71 -9.84
N LYS A 9 6.39 11.87 -8.91
CA LYS A 9 5.26 12.13 -8.00
C LYS A 9 5.73 12.30 -6.57
N GLU A 10 5.03 13.15 -5.82
CA GLU A 10 5.30 13.37 -4.41
C GLU A 10 5.11 12.08 -3.59
N MET A 11 6.00 11.88 -2.62
CA MET A 11 5.98 10.76 -1.68
C MET A 11 5.76 11.28 -0.27
N SER A 12 5.04 10.52 0.56
CA SER A 12 4.92 10.84 1.98
C SER A 12 6.24 10.58 2.70
N ARG A 13 6.53 11.37 3.75
CA ARG A 13 7.77 11.20 4.55
C ARG A 13 7.80 9.90 5.36
N ILE A 14 6.63 9.32 5.60
CA ILE A 14 6.44 8.01 6.22
C ILE A 14 5.88 7.08 5.14
N ALA A 15 6.32 5.83 5.14
CA ALA A 15 5.81 4.78 4.27
C ALA A 15 5.23 3.62 5.08
N LEU A 16 4.22 2.96 4.52
CA LEU A 16 3.65 1.73 5.09
C LEU A 16 4.24 0.50 4.40
N GLY A 17 4.98 -0.32 5.12
CA GLY A 17 5.56 -1.57 4.61
C GLY A 17 4.61 -2.77 4.73
N THR A 18 4.74 -3.73 3.81
CA THR A 18 3.83 -4.89 3.68
C THR A 18 4.52 -6.27 3.80
N HIS A 19 5.73 -6.27 4.34
CA HIS A 19 6.66 -7.40 4.36
C HIS A 19 6.26 -8.56 5.29
N LEU A 20 5.78 -8.26 6.50
CA LEU A 20 5.69 -9.23 7.60
C LEU A 20 4.33 -9.93 7.70
N GLY A 21 4.30 -11.05 8.42
CA GLY A 21 3.10 -11.82 8.74
C GLY A 21 2.81 -12.93 7.73
N ASP A 22 1.86 -13.78 8.09
CA ASP A 22 1.54 -14.98 7.33
C ASP A 22 0.97 -14.66 5.94
N ALA A 23 1.24 -15.54 4.99
CA ALA A 23 0.75 -15.49 3.62
C ALA A 23 -0.71 -16.00 3.52
N ASN A 24 -1.60 -15.52 4.40
CA ASN A 24 -3.00 -15.91 4.46
C ASN A 24 -3.95 -14.72 4.19
N ASP A 25 -5.23 -15.02 4.01
CA ASP A 25 -6.24 -14.02 3.63
C ASP A 25 -6.58 -13.06 4.78
N GLU A 26 -6.50 -13.51 6.03
CA GLU A 26 -6.77 -12.69 7.22
C GLU A 26 -5.73 -11.57 7.37
N VAL A 27 -4.44 -11.91 7.30
CA VAL A 27 -3.35 -10.93 7.34
C VAL A 27 -3.44 -10.01 6.10
N SER A 28 -3.83 -10.56 4.94
CA SER A 28 -4.08 -9.77 3.74
C SER A 28 -5.25 -8.78 3.91
N ALA A 29 -6.31 -9.14 4.63
CA ALA A 29 -7.42 -8.23 4.92
C ALA A 29 -7.00 -7.11 5.89
N SER A 30 -6.23 -7.45 6.94
CA SER A 30 -5.67 -6.49 7.90
C SER A 30 -4.79 -5.45 7.20
N TYR A 31 -3.93 -5.86 6.28
CA TYR A 31 -3.13 -4.92 5.50
C TYR A 31 -3.97 -4.03 4.56
N ARG A 32 -5.08 -4.52 3.98
CA ARG A 32 -5.99 -3.64 3.21
C ARG A 32 -6.56 -2.55 4.08
N ASN A 33 -6.96 -2.88 5.30
CA ASN A 33 -7.49 -1.91 6.27
C ASN A 33 -6.40 -0.92 6.70
N ALA A 34 -5.19 -1.40 6.97
CA ALA A 34 -4.05 -0.55 7.30
C ALA A 34 -3.72 0.44 6.17
N ILE A 35 -3.71 0.00 4.90
CA ILE A 35 -3.49 0.90 3.77
C ILE A 35 -4.60 1.94 3.65
N LYS A 36 -5.88 1.55 3.78
CA LYS A 36 -7.00 2.51 3.75
C LYS A 36 -6.83 3.59 4.82
N TYR A 37 -6.52 3.17 6.05
CA TYR A 37 -6.28 4.08 7.15
C TYR A 37 -5.08 5.00 6.89
N ALA A 38 -3.98 4.45 6.39
CA ALA A 38 -2.77 5.20 6.06
C ALA A 38 -3.06 6.31 5.01
N VAL A 39 -3.74 5.97 3.91
CA VAL A 39 -4.10 6.91 2.86
C VAL A 39 -5.03 8.01 3.39
N GLN A 40 -6.04 7.64 4.19
CA GLN A 40 -6.96 8.60 4.83
C GLN A 40 -6.24 9.58 5.78
N ASN A 41 -5.07 9.21 6.30
CA ASN A 41 -4.28 10.01 7.25
C ASN A 41 -3.02 10.62 6.63
N GLY A 42 -2.92 10.67 5.30
CA GLY A 42 -1.83 11.39 4.62
C GLY A 42 -0.55 10.59 4.37
N ILE A 43 -0.62 9.25 4.45
CA ILE A 43 0.47 8.33 4.11
C ILE A 43 0.14 7.67 2.78
N TYR A 44 0.81 8.13 1.71
CA TYR A 44 0.54 7.72 0.32
C TYR A 44 1.65 6.83 -0.26
N THR A 45 2.77 6.69 0.43
CA THR A 45 3.87 5.79 0.04
C THR A 45 3.68 4.43 0.68
N ILE A 46 3.48 3.40 -0.15
CA ILE A 46 3.31 2.01 0.27
C ILE A 46 4.51 1.21 -0.26
N ASP A 47 5.22 0.53 0.64
CA ASP A 47 6.35 -0.34 0.31
C ASP A 47 5.89 -1.79 0.15
N GLY A 48 6.37 -2.43 -0.90
CA GLY A 48 6.07 -3.82 -1.27
C GLY A 48 7.11 -4.39 -2.22
N ALA A 49 7.15 -5.72 -2.29
CA ALA A 49 8.00 -6.44 -3.23
C ALA A 49 7.37 -7.79 -3.62
N ILE A 50 7.75 -8.32 -4.77
CA ILE A 50 7.23 -9.59 -5.30
C ILE A 50 7.43 -10.79 -4.35
N ASN A 51 8.53 -10.81 -3.60
CA ASN A 51 8.82 -11.88 -2.65
C ASN A 51 8.11 -11.71 -1.30
N TYR A 52 7.41 -10.60 -1.06
CA TYR A 52 6.69 -10.41 0.20
C TYR A 52 5.43 -11.27 0.24
N ARG A 53 5.42 -12.22 1.18
CA ARG A 53 4.29 -13.10 1.47
C ARG A 53 3.77 -13.86 0.25
N GLY A 54 4.68 -14.31 -0.62
CA GLY A 54 4.34 -15.06 -1.83
C GLY A 54 3.47 -14.25 -2.81
N MET A 55 3.95 -13.06 -3.21
CA MET A 55 3.27 -12.11 -4.10
C MET A 55 1.95 -11.52 -3.57
N ARG A 56 1.53 -11.86 -2.34
CA ARG A 56 0.29 -11.33 -1.76
C ARG A 56 0.34 -9.84 -1.46
N SER A 57 1.53 -9.32 -1.15
CA SER A 57 1.77 -7.87 -1.00
C SER A 57 1.29 -7.09 -2.22
N GLU A 58 1.80 -7.42 -3.41
CA GLU A 58 1.52 -6.70 -4.65
C GLU A 58 0.08 -6.88 -5.13
N ASN A 59 -0.45 -8.11 -4.99
CA ASN A 59 -1.85 -8.42 -5.30
C ASN A 59 -2.81 -7.54 -4.49
N MET A 60 -2.50 -7.31 -3.22
CA MET A 60 -3.34 -6.53 -2.33
C MET A 60 -3.32 -5.03 -2.64
N VAL A 61 -2.14 -4.46 -2.89
CA VAL A 61 -1.97 -3.05 -3.27
C VAL A 61 -2.69 -2.76 -4.59
N SER A 62 -2.62 -3.68 -5.54
CA SER A 62 -3.29 -3.56 -6.84
C SER A 62 -4.82 -3.47 -6.73
N LEU A 63 -5.43 -4.24 -5.82
CA LEU A 63 -6.88 -4.21 -5.59
C LEU A 63 -7.40 -2.91 -4.96
N LEU A 64 -6.57 -2.21 -4.18
CA LEU A 64 -6.92 -0.92 -3.60
C LEU A 64 -7.03 0.19 -4.66
N ASN A 65 -6.12 0.19 -5.64
CA ASN A 65 -6.16 1.15 -6.75
C ASN A 65 -7.44 1.01 -7.60
N LEU A 66 -7.94 -0.22 -7.78
CA LEU A 66 -9.22 -0.49 -8.44
C LEU A 66 -10.41 0.03 -7.61
N TRP A 67 -10.39 -0.20 -6.29
CA TRP A 67 -11.46 0.25 -5.40
C TRP A 67 -11.55 1.78 -5.27
N GLU A 68 -10.41 2.48 -5.24
CA GLU A 68 -10.34 3.95 -5.25
C GLU A 68 -10.83 4.53 -6.59
N LYS A 69 -10.43 3.94 -7.73
CA LYS A 69 -10.91 4.37 -9.05
C LYS A 69 -12.42 4.24 -9.19
N ASN A 70 -12.99 3.14 -8.70
CA ASN A 70 -14.43 2.88 -8.80
C ASN A 70 -15.29 3.73 -7.84
N ARG A 71 -14.72 4.40 -6.83
CA ARG A 71 -15.42 5.38 -5.98
C ARG A 71 -15.37 6.82 -6.51
N ARG A 72 -14.66 7.06 -7.62
CA ARG A 72 -14.56 8.37 -8.31
C ARG A 72 -15.34 8.39 -9.64
N MET A 73 -16.10 7.34 -9.95
CA MET A 73 -17.14 7.31 -11.00
C MET A 73 -18.52 7.37 -10.32
#